data_AF-A0A075B1B5-F1
#
_entry.id   AF-A0A075B1B5-F1
#
_cell.length_a   1.000
_cell.length_b   1.000
_cell.length_c   1.000
_cell.angle_alpha   90.00
_cell.angle_beta   90.00
_cell.angle_gamma   90.00
#
_symmetry.space_group_name_H-M   'P 1'
#
loop_
_entity.id
_entity.type
_entity.pdbx_description
1 polymer ?
#
loop_
_entity_poly.entity_id
_entity_poly.type
_entity_poly.pdbx_seq_one_letter_code
_entity_poly.pdbx_strand_id
1 'polypeptide(L)'
;MSKRTRAECYRNTLNGLDAYTRHKKFINDYIMYYKKGETETKRKGRNADDLDESVWEKRLAKKYYDQLYKEYCLANLSLYKEGKIALRWRTEEEVFQGKGQFECGNLECDEVEGLTSWEVNFAYVEAKVKKNALVKLRLCDICSRKLNYKKEMKRASINKDARYHDHDNHDEDDDVINKLLE
;
A
#
# COMPACT_ATOMS: atom_id res chain seq x y z
N MET A 1 -27.81 -28.99 -19.58
CA MET A 1 -27.35 -27.69 -19.05
C MET A 1 -26.74 -27.94 -17.67
N SER A 2 -25.43 -27.74 -17.53
CA SER A 2 -24.72 -27.97 -16.25
C SER A 2 -25.20 -26.96 -15.21
N LYS A 3 -25.72 -27.44 -14.07
CA LYS A 3 -26.10 -26.58 -12.95
C LYS A 3 -24.81 -26.10 -12.29
N ARG A 4 -24.43 -24.84 -12.52
CA ARG A 4 -23.30 -24.21 -11.82
C ARG A 4 -23.60 -24.19 -10.32
N THR A 5 -22.60 -24.52 -9.52
CA THR A 5 -22.71 -24.43 -8.06
C THR A 5 -22.83 -22.96 -7.65
N ARG A 6 -23.50 -22.70 -6.53
CA ARG A 6 -23.71 -21.32 -6.05
C ARG A 6 -22.39 -20.65 -5.62
N ALA A 7 -21.41 -21.43 -5.15
CA ALA A 7 -20.03 -20.98 -4.95
C ALA A 7 -19.34 -20.51 -6.25
N GLU A 8 -19.54 -21.19 -7.39
CA GLU A 8 -19.05 -20.73 -8.69
C GLU A 8 -19.76 -19.45 -9.14
N CYS A 9 -21.07 -19.36 -8.93
CA CYS A 9 -21.82 -18.14 -9.19
C CYS A 9 -21.31 -16.97 -8.33
N TYR A 10 -21.05 -17.17 -7.04
CA TYR A 10 -20.52 -16.12 -6.17
C TYR A 10 -19.10 -15.70 -6.58
N ARG A 11 -18.22 -16.64 -6.93
CA ARG A 11 -16.87 -16.35 -7.43
C ARG A 11 -16.93 -15.56 -8.74
N ASN A 12 -17.84 -15.91 -9.64
CA ASN A 12 -18.05 -15.18 -10.89
C ASN A 12 -18.62 -13.77 -10.65
N THR A 13 -19.58 -13.65 -9.72
CA THR A 13 -20.10 -12.34 -9.29
C THR A 13 -18.99 -11.48 -8.71
N LEU A 14 -18.12 -12.04 -7.85
CA LEU A 14 -16.98 -11.31 -7.32
C LEU A 14 -15.98 -10.87 -8.40
N ASN A 15 -15.70 -11.73 -9.38
CA ASN A 15 -14.78 -11.41 -10.46
C ASN A 15 -15.30 -10.32 -11.40
N GLY A 16 -16.62 -10.15 -11.50
CA GLY A 16 -17.25 -9.08 -12.29
C GLY A 16 -17.37 -7.74 -11.57
N LEU A 17 -17.00 -7.65 -10.29
CA LEU A 17 -17.07 -6.41 -9.52
C LEU A 17 -15.74 -5.64 -9.58
N ASP A 18 -15.83 -4.31 -9.57
CA ASP A 18 -14.67 -3.45 -9.38
C ASP A 18 -13.96 -3.72 -8.04
N ALA A 19 -12.66 -3.44 -7.98
CA ALA A 19 -11.83 -3.66 -6.80
C ALA A 19 -12.42 -3.01 -5.54
N TYR A 20 -12.97 -1.79 -5.65
CA TYR A 20 -13.60 -1.09 -4.53
C TYR A 20 -14.92 -1.75 -4.11
N THR A 21 -15.74 -2.15 -5.06
CA THR A 21 -17.00 -2.84 -4.77
C THR A 21 -16.77 -4.20 -4.10
N ARG A 22 -15.75 -4.94 -4.54
CA ARG A 22 -15.32 -6.19 -3.88
C ARG A 22 -14.84 -5.92 -2.46
N HIS A 23 -14.04 -4.88 -2.26
CA HIS A 23 -13.55 -4.49 -0.94
C HIS A 23 -14.72 -4.23 0.02
N LYS A 24 -15.67 -3.38 -0.38
CA LYS A 24 -16.88 -3.10 0.41
C LYS A 24 -17.64 -4.36 0.77
N LYS A 25 -17.82 -5.28 -0.19
CA LYS A 25 -18.51 -6.54 0.04
C LYS A 25 -17.80 -7.38 1.11
N PHE A 26 -16.49 -7.61 0.97
CA PHE A 26 -15.75 -8.41 1.94
C PHE A 26 -15.68 -7.77 3.33
N ILE A 27 -15.53 -6.45 3.41
CA ILE A 27 -15.55 -5.73 4.68
C ILE A 27 -16.93 -5.83 5.34
N ASN A 28 -18.02 -5.62 4.59
CA ASN A 28 -19.37 -5.75 5.11
C ASN A 28 -19.65 -7.18 5.61
N ASP A 29 -19.27 -8.19 4.83
CA ASP A 29 -19.41 -9.59 5.23
C ASP A 29 -18.61 -9.86 6.53
N TYR A 30 -17.38 -9.36 6.62
CA TYR A 30 -16.56 -9.46 7.84
C TYR A 30 -17.23 -8.82 9.05
N ILE A 31 -17.69 -7.56 8.93
CA ILE A 31 -18.36 -6.84 10.02
C ILE A 31 -19.62 -7.59 10.46
N MET A 32 -20.43 -8.06 9.51
CA MET A 32 -21.67 -8.78 9.78
C MET A 32 -21.44 -10.08 10.54
N TYR A 33 -20.38 -10.82 10.23
CA TYR A 33 -20.10 -12.11 10.87
C TYR A 33 -19.28 -12.01 12.15
N TYR A 34 -18.35 -11.06 12.25
CA TYR A 34 -17.35 -11.02 13.32
C TYR A 34 -17.51 -9.85 14.28
N LYS A 35 -18.05 -8.69 13.84
CA LYS A 35 -18.27 -7.53 14.73
C LYS A 35 -19.69 -7.42 15.27
N LYS A 36 -20.70 -7.72 14.44
CA LYS A 36 -22.11 -7.63 14.87
C LYS A 36 -22.57 -8.82 15.73
N GLY A 37 -21.71 -9.83 15.90
CA GLY A 37 -21.99 -11.05 16.66
C GLY A 37 -21.87 -10.93 18.18
N GLU A 38 -21.38 -9.82 18.74
CA GLU A 38 -21.27 -9.64 20.20
C GLU A 38 -22.60 -9.26 20.88
N THR A 39 -23.64 -8.88 20.13
CA THR A 39 -24.93 -8.44 20.71
C THR A 39 -26.14 -9.34 20.42
N GLU A 40 -26.04 -10.36 19.56
CA GLU A 40 -27.17 -11.25 19.27
C GLU A 40 -26.78 -12.73 19.35
N THR A 41 -26.98 -13.31 20.53
CA THR A 41 -27.15 -14.75 20.70
C THR A 41 -28.35 -15.24 19.87
N LYS A 42 -28.19 -16.41 19.23
CA LYS A 42 -29.23 -17.23 18.56
C LYS A 42 -29.87 -16.65 17.28
N ARG A 43 -29.35 -17.05 16.11
CA ARG A 43 -30.20 -17.31 14.94
C ARG A 43 -30.44 -18.80 14.79
N LYS A 44 -31.64 -19.20 15.23
CA LYS A 44 -32.25 -20.53 15.16
C LYS A 44 -32.65 -20.83 13.70
N GLY A 45 -32.28 -22.00 13.19
CA GLY A 45 -32.83 -22.62 11.97
C GLY A 45 -32.26 -22.13 10.63
N ARG A 46 -31.22 -22.80 10.13
CA ARG A 46 -30.88 -22.86 8.68
C ARG A 46 -30.41 -24.27 8.33
N ASN A 47 -30.72 -24.72 7.12
CA ASN A 47 -30.43 -26.07 6.65
C ASN A 47 -28.91 -26.36 6.64
N ALA A 48 -28.53 -27.64 6.69
CA ALA A 48 -27.12 -28.06 6.76
C ALA A 48 -26.26 -27.52 5.60
N ASP A 49 -26.82 -27.37 4.39
CA ASP A 49 -26.13 -26.78 3.24
C ASP A 49 -25.91 -25.26 3.38
N ASP A 50 -26.87 -24.52 3.96
CA ASP A 50 -26.73 -23.08 4.25
C ASP A 50 -25.67 -22.80 5.33
N LEU A 51 -25.41 -23.79 6.21
CA LEU A 51 -24.39 -23.72 7.24
C LEU A 51 -22.99 -23.86 6.65
N ASP A 52 -22.77 -24.81 5.74
CA ASP A 52 -21.46 -25.01 5.09
C ASP A 52 -21.13 -23.87 4.11
N GLU A 53 -22.15 -23.37 3.39
CA GLU A 53 -21.99 -22.26 2.46
C GLU A 53 -21.68 -20.91 3.18
N SER A 54 -22.34 -20.66 4.32
CA SER A 54 -22.00 -19.52 5.19
C SER A 54 -20.58 -19.62 5.78
N VAL A 55 -20.05 -20.83 5.98
CA VAL A 55 -18.71 -21.04 6.55
C VAL A 55 -17.62 -20.63 5.57
N TRP A 56 -17.76 -20.90 4.26
CA TRP A 56 -16.74 -20.46 3.30
C TRP A 56 -16.77 -18.93 3.09
N GLU A 57 -17.94 -18.29 3.05
CA GLU A 57 -18.07 -16.83 2.94
C GLU A 57 -17.39 -16.14 4.13
N LYS A 58 -17.68 -16.64 5.34
CA LYS A 58 -17.04 -16.20 6.59
C LYS A 58 -15.53 -16.33 6.55
N ARG A 59 -15.03 -17.51 6.15
CA ARG A 59 -13.58 -17.78 6.05
C ARG A 59 -12.91 -16.88 5.02
N LEU A 60 -13.56 -16.64 3.89
CA LEU A 60 -13.05 -15.78 2.82
C LEU A 60 -12.97 -14.33 3.28
N ALA A 61 -14.04 -13.80 3.89
CA ALA A 61 -14.06 -12.44 4.44
C ALA A 61 -13.01 -12.25 5.54
N LYS A 62 -12.87 -13.22 6.46
CA LYS A 62 -11.83 -13.20 7.49
C LYS A 62 -10.43 -13.19 6.89
N LYS A 63 -10.15 -14.09 5.94
CA LYS A 63 -8.85 -14.14 5.26
C LYS A 63 -8.54 -12.83 4.53
N TYR A 64 -9.53 -12.24 3.87
CA TYR A 64 -9.40 -10.96 3.19
C TYR A 64 -9.04 -9.83 4.18
N TYR A 65 -9.79 -9.73 5.28
CA TYR A 65 -9.51 -8.75 6.34
C TYR A 65 -8.12 -8.96 6.95
N ASP A 66 -7.77 -10.21 7.31
CA ASP A 66 -6.48 -10.59 7.89
C ASP A 66 -5.29 -10.29 6.96
N GLN A 67 -5.49 -10.30 5.66
CA GLN A 67 -4.45 -9.88 4.71
C GLN A 67 -4.36 -8.34 4.65
N LEU A 68 -5.51 -7.67 4.56
CA LEU A 68 -5.57 -6.25 4.24
C LEU A 68 -5.05 -5.34 5.36
N TYR A 69 -5.26 -5.70 6.63
CA TYR A 69 -4.82 -4.88 7.77
C TYR A 69 -3.30 -4.71 7.87
N LYS A 70 -2.53 -5.60 7.22
CA LYS A 70 -1.06 -5.58 7.19
C LYS A 70 -0.47 -5.26 5.82
N GLU A 71 -1.29 -5.08 4.79
CA GLU A 71 -0.79 -4.88 3.43
C GLU A 71 -0.39 -3.42 3.17
N TYR A 72 -1.21 -2.46 3.64
CA TYR A 72 -1.00 -1.03 3.38
C TYR A 72 -0.76 -0.25 4.67
N CYS A 73 0.19 0.69 4.63
CA CYS A 73 0.44 1.67 5.69
C CYS A 73 0.05 3.09 5.25
N LEU A 74 0.02 4.00 6.23
CA LEU A 74 -0.11 5.44 5.98
C LEU A 74 1.19 6.15 6.37
N ALA A 75 1.44 7.26 5.70
CA ALA A 75 2.62 8.08 5.90
C ALA A 75 2.24 9.52 6.29
N ASN A 76 3.03 10.12 7.17
CA ASN A 76 3.13 11.56 7.27
C ASN A 76 4.39 12.00 6.54
N LEU A 77 4.20 12.82 5.49
CA LEU A 77 5.27 13.37 4.67
C LEU A 77 5.53 14.85 4.93
N SER A 78 5.04 15.46 6.02
CA SER A 78 5.18 16.91 6.26
C SER A 78 6.64 17.33 6.43
N LEU A 79 7.46 16.47 7.05
CA LEU A 79 8.90 16.70 7.30
C LEU A 79 9.82 16.07 6.26
N TYR A 80 9.31 15.81 5.05
CA TYR A 80 10.07 15.14 3.98
C TYR A 80 11.37 15.90 3.59
N LYS A 81 11.38 17.24 3.69
CA LYS A 81 12.57 18.06 3.42
C LYS A 81 13.71 17.80 4.40
N GLU A 82 13.39 17.40 5.63
CA GLU A 82 14.36 16.96 6.64
C GLU A 82 14.78 15.49 6.44
N GLY A 83 14.11 14.75 5.55
CA GLY A 83 14.31 13.31 5.35
C GLY A 83 13.59 12.46 6.40
N LYS A 84 12.66 13.06 7.15
CA LYS A 84 11.86 12.38 8.17
C LYS A 84 10.51 11.99 7.55
N ILE A 85 10.22 10.70 7.60
CA ILE A 85 8.95 10.11 7.15
C ILE A 85 8.41 9.29 8.31
N ALA A 86 7.19 9.60 8.77
CA ALA A 86 6.54 8.80 9.80
C ALA A 86 5.59 7.81 9.14
N LEU A 87 5.70 6.53 9.49
CA LEU A 87 4.81 5.49 9.02
C LEU A 87 3.95 4.98 10.18
N ARG A 88 2.70 4.62 9.89
CA ARG A 88 1.84 3.91 10.83
C ARG A 88 0.95 2.89 10.15
N TRP A 89 0.53 1.90 10.93
CA TRP A 89 -0.56 1.02 10.53
C TRP A 89 -1.87 1.82 10.40
N ARG A 90 -2.75 1.34 9.52
CA ARG A 90 -4.10 1.86 9.38
C ARG A 90 -4.94 1.48 10.60
N THR A 91 -5.86 2.35 10.97
CA THR A 91 -6.93 1.98 11.92
C THR A 91 -7.95 1.09 11.22
N GLU A 92 -8.76 0.41 11.99
CA GLU A 92 -9.84 -0.43 11.45
C GLU A 92 -10.81 0.39 10.58
N GLU A 93 -11.20 1.58 11.03
CA GLU A 93 -12.08 2.47 10.27
C GLU A 93 -11.45 2.90 8.93
N GLU A 94 -10.15 3.20 8.92
CA GLU A 94 -9.41 3.52 7.70
C GLU A 94 -9.35 2.32 6.74
N VAL A 95 -9.18 1.11 7.27
CA VAL A 95 -9.24 -0.11 6.47
C VAL A 95 -10.63 -0.27 5.86
N PHE A 96 -11.70 0.00 6.60
CA PHE A 96 -13.08 -0.11 6.11
C PHE A 96 -13.43 0.93 5.05
N GLN A 97 -12.90 2.14 5.18
CA GLN A 97 -13.06 3.20 4.18
C GLN A 97 -12.20 2.94 2.93
N GLY A 98 -11.18 2.08 3.04
CA GLY A 98 -10.24 1.82 1.96
C GLY A 98 -9.11 2.86 1.88
N LYS A 99 -8.88 3.61 2.96
CA LYS A 99 -7.85 4.65 3.07
C LYS A 99 -6.46 4.07 2.81
N GLY A 100 -5.66 4.74 1.99
CA GLY A 100 -4.33 4.27 1.57
C GLY A 100 -4.32 3.07 0.61
N GLN A 101 -5.48 2.47 0.33
CA GLN A 101 -5.64 1.49 -0.75
C GLN A 101 -6.28 2.14 -1.97
N PHE A 102 -7.32 2.96 -1.82
CA PHE A 102 -8.03 3.63 -2.92
C PHE A 102 -7.79 5.15 -2.98
N GLU A 103 -7.10 5.68 -1.98
CA GLU A 103 -6.69 7.08 -1.87
C GLU A 103 -5.21 7.16 -1.50
N CYS A 104 -4.64 8.36 -1.62
CA CYS A 104 -3.28 8.65 -1.22
C CYS A 104 -3.07 8.31 0.26
N GLY A 105 -2.01 7.56 0.54
CA GLY A 105 -1.61 7.15 1.88
C GLY A 105 -0.91 8.24 2.68
N ASN A 106 -0.71 9.44 2.13
CA ASN A 106 -0.21 10.58 2.90
C ASN A 106 -1.35 11.19 3.73
N LEU A 107 -1.17 11.35 5.03
CA LEU A 107 -2.23 11.82 5.95
C LEU A 107 -2.78 13.21 5.61
N GLU A 108 -1.96 14.06 4.99
CA GLU A 108 -2.31 15.42 4.58
C GLU A 108 -2.67 15.49 3.07
N CYS A 109 -3.17 14.40 2.50
CA CYS A 109 -3.56 14.34 1.09
C CYS A 109 -4.79 13.45 0.92
N ASP A 110 -5.72 13.91 0.10
CA ASP A 110 -7.01 13.30 -0.23
C ASP A 110 -7.12 12.89 -1.70
N GLU A 111 -6.01 12.95 -2.44
CA GLU A 111 -5.96 12.58 -3.85
C GLU A 111 -6.30 11.09 -4.05
N VAL A 112 -7.13 10.80 -5.05
CA VAL A 112 -7.60 9.43 -5.36
C VAL A 112 -7.12 8.94 -6.72
N GLU A 113 -6.63 9.85 -7.57
CA GLU A 113 -6.14 9.54 -8.92
C GLU A 113 -4.60 9.51 -8.97
N GLY A 114 -4.04 8.95 -10.06
CA GLY A 114 -2.59 8.93 -10.28
C GLY A 114 -1.80 8.21 -9.17
N LEU A 115 -2.41 7.18 -8.57
CA LEU A 115 -1.85 6.52 -7.39
C LEU A 115 -0.85 5.43 -7.75
N THR A 116 0.39 5.60 -7.28
CA THR A 116 1.49 4.63 -7.42
C THR A 116 1.73 3.88 -6.12
N SER A 117 2.03 2.59 -6.19
CA SER A 117 2.37 1.76 -5.03
C SER A 117 3.89 1.68 -4.83
N TRP A 118 4.32 1.99 -3.62
CA TRP A 118 5.71 1.89 -3.17
C TRP A 118 5.84 0.80 -2.12
N GLU A 119 6.96 0.09 -2.13
CA GLU A 119 7.32 -0.81 -1.03
C GLU A 119 8.26 -0.08 -0.08
N VAL A 120 7.85 0.02 1.18
CA VAL A 120 8.62 0.72 2.22
C VAL A 120 8.90 -0.22 3.38
N ASN A 121 10.10 -0.13 3.93
CA ASN A 121 10.45 -0.88 5.14
C ASN A 121 9.87 -0.16 6.36
N PHE A 122 8.89 -0.78 6.99
CA PHE A 122 8.22 -0.25 8.17
C PHE A 122 8.75 -0.89 9.44
N ALA A 123 9.55 -0.13 10.20
CA ALA A 123 9.98 -0.49 11.53
C ALA A 123 8.92 -0.11 12.56
N TYR A 124 8.51 -1.05 13.42
CA TYR A 124 7.51 -0.84 14.47
C TYR A 124 7.87 -1.62 15.74
N VAL A 125 7.23 -1.27 16.86
CA VAL A 125 7.41 -1.98 18.14
C VAL A 125 6.13 -2.69 18.50
N GLU A 126 6.23 -4.00 18.75
CA GLU A 126 5.11 -4.83 19.20
C GLU A 126 5.60 -5.66 20.39
N ALA A 127 4.86 -5.62 21.51
CA ALA A 127 5.27 -6.27 22.76
C ALA A 127 6.71 -5.93 23.20
N LYS A 128 7.11 -4.65 23.09
CA LYS A 128 8.47 -4.14 23.38
C LYS A 128 9.59 -4.69 22.49
N VAL A 129 9.27 -5.43 21.43
CA VAL A 129 10.23 -5.95 20.46
C VAL A 129 10.16 -5.12 19.18
N LYS A 130 11.32 -4.67 18.70
CA LYS A 130 11.43 -4.01 17.38
C LYS A 130 11.25 -5.05 16.27
N LYS A 131 10.35 -4.77 15.35
CA LYS A 131 10.04 -5.59 14.17
C LYS A 131 10.10 -4.72 12.93
N ASN A 132 10.32 -5.36 11.79
CA ASN A 132 10.30 -4.74 10.47
C ASN A 132 9.32 -5.49 9.58
N ALA A 133 8.59 -4.78 8.74
CA ALA A 133 7.74 -5.36 7.70
C ALA A 133 7.90 -4.56 6.41
N LEU A 134 8.03 -5.26 5.29
CA LEU A 134 7.91 -4.64 3.98
C LEU A 134 6.43 -4.44 3.67
N VAL A 135 6.00 -3.19 3.56
CA VAL A 135 4.58 -2.82 3.42
C VAL A 135 4.37 -1.95 2.19
N LYS A 136 3.15 -1.94 1.67
CA LYS A 136 2.77 -1.09 0.54
C LYS A 136 2.34 0.29 1.04
N LEU A 137 2.81 1.33 0.37
CA LEU A 137 2.38 2.71 0.55
C LEU A 137 1.90 3.24 -0.79
N ARG A 138 0.60 3.54 -0.90
CA ARG A 138 0.00 4.07 -2.13
C ARG A 138 0.06 5.60 -2.10
N LEU A 139 0.62 6.27 -3.10
CA LEU A 139 0.78 7.74 -3.12
C LEU A 139 0.48 8.33 -4.49
N CYS A 140 -0.07 9.53 -4.55
CA CYS A 140 -0.14 10.31 -5.78
C CYS A 140 1.26 10.76 -6.23
N ASP A 141 1.39 11.29 -7.43
CA ASP A 141 2.68 11.72 -8.00
C ASP A 141 3.40 12.79 -7.16
N ILE A 142 2.64 13.70 -6.57
CA ILE A 142 3.18 14.76 -5.70
C ILE A 142 3.79 14.14 -4.44
N CYS A 143 3.05 13.25 -3.77
CA CYS A 143 3.51 12.62 -2.54
C CYS A 143 4.62 11.59 -2.82
N SER A 144 4.62 10.94 -3.98
CA SER A 144 5.70 10.06 -4.44
C SER A 144 7.03 10.80 -4.60
N ARG A 145 6.98 12.04 -5.10
CA ARG A 145 8.16 12.93 -5.14
C ARG A 145 8.61 13.35 -3.74
N LYS A 146 7.68 13.63 -2.82
CA LYS A 146 8.02 13.92 -1.41
C LYS A 146 8.71 12.74 -0.74
N LEU A 147 8.20 11.52 -0.93
CA LEU A 147 8.80 10.29 -0.40
C LEU A 147 10.26 10.12 -0.83
N ASN A 148 10.56 10.39 -2.10
CA ASN A 148 11.89 10.20 -2.69
C ASN A 148 12.79 11.45 -2.64
N TYR A 149 12.35 12.54 -2.01
CA TYR A 149 13.02 13.85 -2.08
C TYR A 149 14.52 13.82 -1.78
N LYS A 150 14.94 13.18 -0.69
CA LYS A 150 16.37 13.09 -0.32
C LYS A 150 17.18 12.24 -1.30
N LYS A 151 16.57 11.19 -1.87
CA LYS A 151 17.23 10.32 -2.86
C LYS A 151 17.47 11.08 -4.16
N GLU A 152 16.47 11.84 -4.60
CA GLU A 152 16.57 12.71 -5.77
C GLU A 152 17.62 13.81 -5.58
N MET A 153 17.67 14.46 -4.42
CA MET A 153 18.71 15.47 -4.13
C MET A 153 20.13 14.89 -4.15
N LYS A 154 20.34 13.69 -3.60
CA LYS A 154 21.65 13.01 -3.66
C LYS A 154 22.04 12.66 -5.10
N ARG A 155 21.09 12.13 -5.90
CA ARG A 155 21.31 11.84 -7.32
C ARG A 155 21.69 13.09 -8.11
N ALA A 156 21.02 14.20 -7.85
CA ALA A 156 21.31 15.48 -8.48
C ALA A 156 22.70 16.02 -8.11
N SER A 157 23.16 15.84 -6.86
CA SER A 157 24.51 16.20 -6.43
C SER A 157 25.56 15.37 -7.16
N ILE A 158 25.43 14.04 -7.13
CA ILE A 158 26.37 13.12 -7.81
C ILE A 158 26.47 13.44 -9.31
N ASN A 159 25.35 13.73 -9.97
CA ASN A 159 25.33 14.08 -11.39
C ASN A 159 25.92 15.47 -11.70
N LYS A 160 26.06 16.36 -10.70
CA LYS A 160 26.82 17.61 -10.85
C LYS A 160 28.31 17.34 -10.67
N ASP A 161 28.69 16.56 -9.66
CA ASP A 161 30.09 16.23 -9.39
C ASP A 161 30.70 15.46 -10.57
N ALA A 162 29.96 14.52 -11.17
CA ALA A 162 30.39 13.79 -12.36
C ALA A 162 30.59 14.71 -13.59
N ARG A 163 29.72 15.72 -13.77
CA ARG A 163 29.87 16.70 -14.86
C ARG A 163 31.05 17.65 -14.64
N TYR A 164 31.36 17.97 -13.39
CA TYR A 164 32.51 18.79 -13.04
C TYR A 164 33.82 18.04 -13.32
N HIS A 165 33.91 16.77 -12.91
CA HIS A 165 35.08 15.93 -13.22
C HIS A 165 35.28 15.69 -14.73
N ASP A 166 34.21 15.55 -15.52
CA ASP A 166 34.34 15.41 -16.98
C ASP A 166 34.93 16.68 -17.64
N HIS A 167 34.62 17.86 -17.09
CA HIS A 167 35.18 19.13 -17.56
C HIS A 167 36.67 19.27 -17.19
N ASP A 168 37.06 19.01 -15.94
CA ASP A 168 38.47 19.10 -15.51
C ASP A 168 39.40 18.15 -16.29
N ASN A 169 38.93 16.93 -16.60
CA ASN A 169 39.73 15.99 -17.40
C ASN A 169 39.94 16.48 -18.84
N HIS A 170 38.97 17.21 -19.42
CA HIS A 170 39.11 17.74 -20.78
C HIS A 170 40.09 18.92 -20.83
N ASP A 171 40.10 19.77 -19.81
CA ASP A 171 41.05 20.89 -19.69
C ASP A 171 42.49 20.40 -19.43
N GLU A 172 42.69 19.33 -18.65
CA GLU A 172 44.02 18.74 -18.44
C GLU A 172 44.58 18.07 -19.70
N ASP A 173 43.75 17.41 -20.50
CA ASP A 173 44.19 16.79 -21.77
C ASP A 173 44.57 17.86 -22.82
N ASP A 174 43.83 18.97 -22.90
CA ASP A 174 44.15 20.08 -23.81
C ASP A 174 45.44 20.82 -23.40
N ASP A 175 45.71 20.97 -22.10
CA ASP A 175 46.96 21.53 -21.58
C ASP A 175 48.17 20.62 -21.86
N VAL A 176 48.00 19.29 -21.78
CA VAL A 176 49.05 18.31 -22.12
C VAL A 176 49.32 18.29 -23.62
N ILE A 177 48.27 18.34 -24.45
CA ILE A 177 48.39 18.39 -25.91
C ILE A 177 49.09 19.69 -26.37
N ASN A 178 48.73 20.84 -25.80
CA ASN A 178 49.36 22.11 -26.14
C ASN A 178 50.85 22.15 -25.75
N LYS A 179 51.23 21.51 -24.63
CA LYS A 179 52.65 21.38 -24.21
C LYS A 179 53.49 20.45 -25.09
N LEU A 180 52.87 19.54 -25.83
CA LEU A 180 53.56 18.62 -26.75
C LEU A 180 53.76 19.21 -28.15
N LEU A 181 53.13 20.35 -28.44
CA LEU A 181 53.18 21.03 -29.74
C LEU A 181 54.06 22.29 -29.74
N GLU A 182 54.66 22.67 -28.60
CA GLU A 182 55.72 23.67 -28.45
C GLU A 182 57.12 23.02 -28.42
#